data_AF-A0ABD3GNK6-F1
#
_entry.id   AF-A0ABD3GNK6-F1
#
_cell.length_a   1.000
_cell.length_b   1.000
_cell.length_c   1.000
_cell.angle_alpha   90.00
_cell.angle_beta   90.00
_cell.angle_gamma   90.00
#
_symmetry.space_group_name_H-M   'P 1'
#
loop_
_entity.id
_entity.type
_entity.pdbx_description
1 polymer ?
#
loop_
_entity_poly.entity_id
_entity_poly.type
_entity_poly.pdbx_seq_one_letter_code
_entity_poly.pdbx_strand_id
1 'polypeptide(L)'
;MTTAEDDKNCERLMRWAEARGITDAPRNSGSNFDGLGNSLVVSNFADAGGRGLAACRNLKEGELILRVPKSALMSVLSAKADPVLCNVLPRYPGLSSTQVLTLHLLNEAAKGQASSWFPYLVCLPRIYHTLSYFTKAGIRALQVYPRTYWFSEGLYLWTFFSAMAMVFLVLSDIFPSLYQGTKFCLQVDEARWVAEQAVEKARMDWEDAKSFMGDINLRRRFRSFRAWLWASGTVTQIPTSEMVLKEEIMEKRQNWSLNSMMISAARE
;
A
#
# COMPACT_ATOMS: atom_id res chain seq x y z
N MET A 1 15.81 -16.64 10.32
CA MET A 1 16.50 -16.07 11.48
C MET A 1 16.24 -14.57 11.50
N THR A 2 15.38 -14.09 12.40
CA THR A 2 15.29 -12.66 12.71
C THR A 2 16.63 -12.22 13.31
N THR A 3 17.19 -11.11 12.84
CA THR A 3 18.46 -10.62 13.39
C THR A 3 18.19 -9.91 14.72
N ALA A 4 19.14 -9.90 15.66
CA ALA A 4 18.99 -9.17 16.92
C ALA A 4 18.72 -7.66 16.72
N GLU A 5 19.02 -7.12 15.54
CA GLU A 5 18.70 -5.75 15.15
C GLU A 5 17.22 -5.59 14.74
N ASP A 6 16.62 -6.62 14.13
CA ASP A 6 15.19 -6.62 13.79
C ASP A 6 14.32 -6.60 15.05
N ASP A 7 14.70 -7.38 16.06
CA ASP A 7 13.99 -7.46 17.34
C ASP A 7 14.04 -6.11 18.08
N LYS A 8 15.21 -5.45 18.11
CA LYS A 8 15.35 -4.09 18.65
C LYS A 8 14.51 -3.06 17.91
N ASN A 9 14.40 -3.18 16.59
CA ASN A 9 13.57 -2.28 15.78
C ASN A 9 12.08 -2.52 16.03
N CYS A 10 11.66 -3.77 16.22
CA CYS A 10 10.30 -4.10 16.66
C CYS A 10 9.98 -3.46 18.02
N GLU A 11 10.85 -3.60 19.02
CA GLU A 11 10.63 -3.00 20.34
C GLU A 11 10.48 -1.47 20.27
N ARG A 12 11.33 -0.81 19.47
CA ARG A 12 11.24 0.64 19.22
C ARG A 12 9.92 1.02 18.55
N LEU A 13 9.46 0.22 17.58
CA LEU A 13 8.19 0.43 16.91
C LEU A 13 7.03 0.33 17.90
N MET A 14 7.02 -0.67 18.78
CA MET A 14 5.94 -0.87 19.76
C MET A 14 5.86 0.29 20.75
N ARG A 15 7.00 0.73 21.30
CA ARG A 15 7.05 1.91 22.20
C ARG A 15 6.59 3.19 21.50
N TRP A 16 7.00 3.37 20.24
CA TRP A 16 6.57 4.51 19.44
C TRP A 16 5.06 4.48 19.19
N ALA A 17 4.51 3.30 18.87
CA ALA A 17 3.11 3.12 18.57
C ALA A 17 2.24 3.38 19.82
N GLU A 18 2.64 2.86 20.97
CA GLU A 18 2.01 3.16 22.27
C GLU A 18 2.03 4.66 22.58
N ALA A 19 3.18 5.34 22.39
CA ALA A 19 3.29 6.79 22.56
C ALA A 19 2.40 7.59 21.59
N ARG A 20 1.96 6.97 20.48
CA ARG A 20 1.01 7.55 19.51
C ARG A 20 -0.44 7.16 19.79
N GLY A 21 -0.71 6.44 20.89
CA GLY A 21 -2.04 5.99 21.27
C GLY A 21 -2.56 4.81 20.43
N ILE A 22 -1.66 4.08 19.75
CA ILE A 22 -2.02 2.85 19.05
C ILE A 22 -2.13 1.74 20.09
N THR A 23 -3.25 1.02 20.09
CA THR A 23 -3.57 0.03 21.13
C THR A 23 -4.39 -1.12 20.59
N ASP A 24 -4.16 -2.31 21.14
CA ASP A 24 -4.91 -3.53 20.87
C ASP A 24 -5.74 -4.00 22.08
N ALA A 25 -5.86 -3.15 23.10
CA ALA A 25 -6.60 -3.43 24.33
C ALA A 25 -8.13 -3.45 24.08
N PRO A 26 -8.88 -4.42 24.65
CA PRO A 26 -10.34 -4.42 24.60
C PRO A 26 -10.94 -3.16 25.24
N ARG A 27 -12.09 -2.68 24.76
CA ARG A 27 -12.73 -1.45 25.29
C ARG A 27 -13.07 -1.47 26.79
N ASN A 28 -13.22 -2.66 27.38
CA ASN A 28 -13.72 -2.85 28.75
C ASN A 28 -12.64 -3.25 29.75
N SER A 29 -11.36 -3.25 29.35
CA SER A 29 -10.29 -3.48 30.31
C SER A 29 -10.09 -2.22 31.14
N GLY A 30 -10.61 -2.21 32.38
CA GLY A 30 -10.32 -1.18 33.39
C GLY A 30 -8.86 -1.14 33.85
N SER A 31 -7.93 -1.64 33.03
CA SER A 31 -6.50 -1.65 33.25
C SER A 31 -5.88 -0.41 32.59
N ASN A 32 -5.09 0.33 33.36
CA ASN A 32 -4.29 1.48 32.92
C ASN A 32 -3.20 1.17 31.85
N PHE A 33 -3.24 0.00 31.22
CA PHE A 33 -2.31 -0.44 30.20
C PHE A 33 -3.01 -0.49 28.83
N ASP A 34 -3.23 0.68 28.24
CA ASP A 34 -3.66 0.85 26.84
C ASP A 34 -2.49 0.63 25.86
N GLY A 35 -1.62 -0.34 26.16
CA GLY A 35 -0.46 -0.68 25.34
C GLY A 35 -0.80 -1.60 24.17
N LEU A 36 0.24 -2.01 23.45
CA LEU A 36 0.20 -3.08 22.46
C LEU A 36 0.69 -4.40 23.06
N GLY A 37 0.12 -5.54 22.62
CA GLY A 37 0.48 -6.88 23.11
C GLY A 37 -0.64 -7.59 23.88
N ASN A 38 -1.84 -7.02 23.95
CA ASN A 38 -3.00 -7.63 24.61
C ASN A 38 -3.75 -8.62 23.70
N SER A 39 -3.77 -8.33 22.40
CA SER A 39 -4.50 -9.10 21.39
C SER A 39 -3.59 -9.55 20.25
N LEU A 40 -2.58 -8.74 19.92
CA LEU A 40 -1.71 -8.93 18.76
C LEU A 40 -0.24 -8.81 19.14
N VAL A 41 0.59 -9.68 18.56
CA VAL A 41 2.05 -9.65 18.70
C VAL A 41 2.72 -9.66 17.33
N VAL A 42 3.80 -8.91 17.19
CA VAL A 42 4.60 -8.93 15.96
C VAL A 42 5.31 -10.28 15.87
N SER A 43 5.17 -10.97 14.74
CA SER A 43 5.76 -12.28 14.49
C SER A 43 6.31 -12.36 13.07
N ASN A 44 7.17 -13.34 12.80
CA ASN A 44 7.74 -13.56 11.48
C ASN A 44 7.25 -14.89 10.92
N PHE A 45 6.61 -14.84 9.75
CA PHE A 45 6.04 -15.96 9.04
C PHE A 45 6.83 -16.18 7.75
N ALA A 46 7.87 -17.02 7.82
CA ALA A 46 8.78 -17.27 6.70
C ALA A 46 8.02 -17.69 5.42
N ASP A 47 6.98 -18.51 5.57
CA ASP A 47 6.21 -19.06 4.46
C ASP A 47 5.09 -18.13 3.95
N ALA A 48 4.80 -17.04 4.66
CA ALA A 48 3.68 -16.13 4.37
C ALA A 48 4.15 -14.68 4.05
N GLY A 49 5.38 -14.51 3.59
CA GLY A 49 5.90 -13.20 3.17
C GLY A 49 6.61 -12.39 4.26
N GLY A 50 6.94 -13.00 5.40
CA GLY A 50 7.80 -12.43 6.42
C GLY A 50 7.04 -11.85 7.61
N ARG A 51 7.37 -10.61 8.01
CA ARG A 51 6.86 -9.99 9.25
C ARG A 51 5.35 -9.74 9.16
N GLY A 52 4.62 -10.12 10.20
CA GLY A 52 3.18 -9.91 10.32
C GLY A 52 2.73 -9.82 11.78
N LEU A 53 1.42 -9.92 11.99
CA LEU A 53 0.79 -9.91 13.32
C LEU A 53 0.22 -11.30 13.61
N ALA A 54 0.53 -11.85 14.78
CA ALA A 54 -0.07 -13.06 15.32
C ALA A 54 -1.05 -12.70 16.44
N ALA A 55 -2.11 -13.47 16.60
CA ALA A 55 -2.98 -13.35 17.76
C ALA A 55 -2.31 -13.96 19.00
N CYS A 56 -2.30 -13.25 20.13
CA CYS A 56 -1.80 -13.78 21.41
C CYS A 56 -2.91 -14.34 22.31
N ARG A 57 -4.17 -14.25 21.86
CA ARG A 57 -5.37 -14.79 22.52
C ARG A 57 -6.40 -15.20 21.48
N ASN A 58 -7.47 -15.85 21.94
CA ASN A 58 -8.62 -16.12 21.09
C ASN A 58 -9.33 -14.79 20.72
N LEU A 59 -9.57 -14.62 19.42
CA LEU A 59 -10.26 -13.47 18.84
C LEU A 59 -11.61 -13.92 18.29
N LYS A 60 -12.65 -13.11 18.45
CA LYS A 60 -13.97 -13.35 17.86
C LYS A 60 -14.15 -12.53 16.58
N GLU A 61 -14.91 -13.06 15.64
CA GLU A 61 -15.31 -12.29 14.45
C GLU A 61 -16.08 -11.02 14.87
N GLY A 62 -15.78 -9.89 14.23
CA GLY A 62 -16.37 -8.59 14.55
C GLY A 62 -15.78 -7.89 15.79
N GLU A 63 -14.82 -8.51 16.48
CA GLU A 63 -14.15 -7.89 17.62
C GLU A 63 -13.16 -6.79 17.19
N LEU A 64 -13.10 -5.70 17.95
CA LEU A 64 -12.09 -4.66 17.73
C LEU A 64 -10.73 -5.11 18.26
N ILE A 65 -9.82 -5.46 17.34
CA ILE A 65 -8.51 -6.01 17.68
C ILE A 65 -7.37 -4.98 17.65
N LEU A 66 -7.56 -3.82 17.01
CA LEU A 66 -6.54 -2.78 16.89
C LEU A 66 -7.18 -1.40 16.67
N ARG A 67 -6.72 -0.39 17.40
CA ARG A 67 -7.09 1.02 17.21
C ARG A 67 -5.85 1.82 16.81
N VAL A 68 -5.97 2.60 15.72
CA VAL A 68 -4.91 3.49 15.24
C VAL A 68 -5.46 4.92 15.15
N PRO A 69 -4.97 5.87 15.95
CA PRO A 69 -5.36 7.27 15.85
C PRO A 69 -4.96 7.87 14.50
N LYS A 70 -5.81 8.77 13.95
CA LYS A 70 -5.52 9.46 12.68
C LYS A 70 -4.22 10.26 12.70
N SER A 71 -3.82 10.76 13.87
CA SER A 71 -2.56 11.49 14.08
C SER A 71 -1.30 10.62 13.92
N ALA A 72 -1.44 9.28 14.04
CA ALA A 72 -0.34 8.36 13.82
C ALA A 72 -0.11 8.07 12.32
N LEU A 73 -1.12 8.31 11.47
CA LEU A 73 -1.09 8.00 10.04
C LEU A 73 -0.25 9.02 9.27
N MET A 74 0.51 8.51 8.29
CA MET A 74 1.14 9.34 7.27
C MET A 74 0.13 9.56 6.13
N SER A 75 -0.20 10.80 5.83
CA SER A 75 -1.27 11.17 4.87
C SER A 75 -0.94 12.45 4.12
N VAL A 76 -1.76 12.80 3.12
CA VAL A 76 -1.69 14.11 2.46
C VAL A 76 -1.88 15.25 3.46
N LEU A 77 -2.67 15.04 4.52
CA LEU A 77 -2.87 16.04 5.57
C LEU A 77 -1.59 16.25 6.40
N SER A 78 -0.91 15.17 6.79
CA SER A 78 0.38 15.29 7.49
C SER A 78 1.46 15.87 6.59
N ALA A 79 1.42 15.60 5.27
CA ALA A 79 2.30 16.23 4.29
C ALA A 79 2.09 17.75 4.23
N LYS A 80 0.84 18.21 4.22
CA LYS A 80 0.51 19.65 4.25
C LYS A 80 0.84 20.34 5.58
N ALA A 81 0.88 19.58 6.68
CA ALA A 81 1.28 20.09 7.99
C ALA A 81 2.81 20.14 8.17
N ASP A 82 3.58 19.48 7.30
CA ASP A 82 5.04 19.47 7.38
C ASP A 82 5.63 20.86 7.07
N PRO A 83 6.55 21.40 7.91
CA PRO A 83 7.10 22.74 7.73
C PRO A 83 7.82 22.99 6.40
N VAL A 84 8.37 21.95 5.76
CA VAL A 84 9.07 22.09 4.49
C VAL A 84 8.09 21.93 3.33
N LEU A 85 7.27 20.88 3.35
CA LEU A 85 6.35 20.58 2.26
C LEU A 85 5.23 21.61 2.14
N CYS A 86 4.73 22.16 3.25
CA CYS A 86 3.64 23.15 3.23
C CYS A 86 3.96 24.39 2.40
N ASN A 87 5.22 24.79 2.35
CA ASN A 87 5.70 25.96 1.60
C ASN A 87 5.88 25.69 0.11
N VAL A 88 6.13 24.43 -0.27
CA VAL A 88 6.46 24.04 -1.65
C VAL A 88 5.26 23.46 -2.38
N LEU A 89 4.39 22.70 -1.70
CA LEU A 89 3.19 22.07 -2.28
C LEU A 89 2.31 23.03 -3.09
N PRO A 90 2.04 24.28 -2.65
CA PRO A 90 1.22 25.22 -3.43
C PRO A 90 1.81 25.59 -4.80
N ARG A 91 3.12 25.43 -5.00
CA ARG A 91 3.79 25.72 -6.29
C ARG A 91 3.57 24.62 -7.33
N TYR A 92 3.11 23.44 -6.89
CA TYR A 92 2.95 22.26 -7.74
C TYR A 92 1.52 21.69 -7.61
N PRO A 93 0.48 22.44 -8.06
CA PRO A 93 -0.92 22.01 -7.93
C PRO A 93 -1.27 20.78 -8.77
N GLY A 94 -0.44 20.43 -9.77
CA GLY A 94 -0.64 19.26 -10.63
C GLY A 94 -0.23 17.92 -10.02
N LEU A 95 0.33 17.88 -8.81
CA LEU A 95 0.75 16.64 -8.17
C LEU A 95 -0.46 15.83 -7.66
N SER A 96 -0.51 14.55 -7.99
CA SER A 96 -1.50 13.62 -7.48
C SER A 96 -1.31 13.32 -5.98
N SER A 97 -2.37 12.88 -5.30
CA SER A 97 -2.29 12.47 -3.88
C SER A 97 -1.22 11.41 -3.63
N THR A 98 -1.05 10.46 -4.55
CA THR A 98 -0.04 9.41 -4.48
C THR A 98 1.37 9.97 -4.61
N GLN A 99 1.60 10.92 -5.53
CA GLN A 99 2.89 11.60 -5.66
C GLN A 99 3.20 12.43 -4.40
N VAL A 100 2.21 13.17 -3.85
CA VAL A 100 2.38 13.95 -2.62
C VAL A 100 2.74 13.04 -1.43
N LEU A 101 2.06 11.90 -1.29
CA LEU A 101 2.36 10.95 -0.22
C LEU A 101 3.74 10.28 -0.41
N THR A 102 4.11 9.97 -1.65
CA THR A 102 5.44 9.45 -2.01
C THR A 102 6.54 10.45 -1.64
N LEU A 103 6.33 11.74 -1.96
CA LEU A 103 7.23 12.83 -1.61
C LEU A 103 7.31 13.04 -0.09
N HIS A 104 6.19 12.95 0.62
CA HIS A 104 6.16 13.05 2.07
C HIS A 104 6.97 11.92 2.73
N LEU A 105 6.78 10.69 2.26
CA LEU A 105 7.52 9.53 2.74
C LEU A 105 9.04 9.69 2.49
N LEU A 106 9.44 10.17 1.32
CA LEU A 106 10.85 10.46 1.01
C LEU A 106 11.43 11.55 1.90
N ASN A 107 10.67 12.61 2.16
CA ASN A 107 11.08 13.69 3.06
C ASN A 107 11.29 13.18 4.49
N GLU A 108 10.35 12.40 5.02
CA GLU A 108 10.47 11.80 6.36
C GLU A 108 11.64 10.81 6.44
N ALA A 109 11.83 9.96 5.43
CA ALA A 109 12.98 9.08 5.36
C ALA A 109 14.32 9.85 5.29
N ALA A 110 14.31 11.04 4.68
CA ALA A 110 15.50 11.89 4.59
C ALA A 110 15.89 12.55 5.91
N LYS A 111 14.91 12.84 6.78
CA LYS A 111 15.15 13.35 8.14
C LYS A 111 15.81 12.30 9.05
N GLY A 112 15.65 11.01 8.76
CA GLY A 112 16.24 9.93 9.56
C GLY A 112 15.71 9.97 10.99
N GLN A 113 16.60 9.91 11.99
CA GLN A 113 16.22 9.88 13.42
C GLN A 113 15.44 11.13 13.89
N ALA A 114 15.54 12.25 13.16
CA ALA A 114 14.74 13.44 13.45
C ALA A 114 13.27 13.31 12.99
N SER A 115 12.94 12.30 12.18
CA SER A 115 11.57 12.04 11.76
C SER A 115 10.76 11.49 12.92
N SER A 116 9.56 12.04 13.06
CA SER A 116 8.58 11.52 14.00
C SER A 116 8.13 10.09 13.64
N TRP A 117 8.27 9.67 12.38
CA TRP A 117 7.93 8.32 11.92
C TRP A 117 9.14 7.39 11.81
N PHE A 118 10.33 7.80 12.28
CA PHE A 118 11.55 7.01 12.13
C PHE A 118 11.42 5.54 12.57
N PRO A 119 10.82 5.21 13.74
CA PRO A 119 10.67 3.81 14.17
C PRO A 119 9.80 2.98 13.22
N TYR A 120 8.81 3.59 12.60
CA TYR A 120 7.98 2.97 11.57
C TYR A 120 8.77 2.79 10.26
N LEU A 121 9.48 3.82 9.81
CA LEU A 121 10.22 3.79 8.54
C LEU A 121 11.35 2.77 8.51
N VAL A 122 12.04 2.54 9.63
CA VAL A 122 13.11 1.54 9.73
C VAL A 122 12.56 0.11 9.62
N CYS A 123 11.29 -0.10 9.97
CA CYS A 123 10.64 -1.40 9.88
C CYS A 123 10.03 -1.67 8.49
N LEU A 124 10.02 -0.69 7.59
CA LEU A 124 9.50 -0.89 6.23
C LEU A 124 10.37 -1.88 5.44
N PRO A 125 9.76 -2.69 4.56
CA PRO A 125 10.50 -3.51 3.61
C PRO A 125 11.51 -2.68 2.83
N ARG A 126 12.73 -3.23 2.68
CA ARG A 126 13.79 -2.60 1.89
C ARG A 126 13.57 -2.75 0.39
N ILE A 127 12.82 -3.76 0.00
CA ILE A 127 12.55 -4.15 -1.38
C ILE A 127 11.08 -4.55 -1.46
N TYR A 128 10.42 -4.09 -2.52
CA TYR A 128 9.05 -4.47 -2.85
C TYR A 128 9.07 -5.27 -4.16
N HIS A 129 8.13 -6.19 -4.31
CA HIS A 129 7.97 -7.02 -5.51
C HIS A 129 6.90 -6.46 -6.46
N THR A 130 6.72 -5.13 -6.47
CA THR A 130 5.79 -4.44 -7.38
C THR A 130 6.32 -4.49 -8.81
N LEU A 131 5.43 -4.48 -9.81
CA LEU A 131 5.81 -4.52 -11.24
C LEU A 131 6.82 -3.43 -11.65
N SER A 132 6.77 -2.27 -11.01
CA SER A 132 7.70 -1.16 -11.23
C SER A 132 9.16 -1.48 -10.86
N TYR A 133 9.40 -2.55 -10.10
CA TYR A 133 10.74 -3.07 -9.76
C TYR A 133 11.28 -4.10 -10.75
N PHE A 134 10.47 -4.58 -11.69
CA PHE A 134 10.87 -5.67 -12.56
C PHE A 134 11.99 -5.20 -13.49
N THR A 135 13.10 -5.93 -13.50
CA THR A 135 14.16 -5.70 -14.46
C THR A 135 13.69 -6.10 -15.86
N LYS A 136 14.33 -5.59 -16.92
CA LYS A 136 14.06 -6.05 -18.30
C LYS A 136 14.16 -7.57 -18.44
N ALA A 137 14.95 -8.24 -17.61
CA ALA A 137 15.01 -9.71 -17.57
C ALA A 137 13.78 -10.32 -16.87
N GLY A 138 13.34 -9.77 -15.73
CA GLY A 138 12.12 -10.21 -15.04
C GLY A 138 10.84 -10.01 -15.86
N ILE A 139 10.73 -8.88 -16.58
CA ILE A 139 9.63 -8.63 -17.51
C ILE A 139 9.65 -9.65 -18.67
N ARG A 140 10.82 -10.00 -19.18
CA ARG A 140 10.96 -11.08 -20.18
C ARG A 140 10.67 -12.46 -19.60
N ALA A 141 10.94 -12.70 -18.32
CA ALA A 141 10.62 -13.98 -17.67
C ALA A 141 9.11 -14.19 -17.48
N LEU A 142 8.27 -13.15 -17.57
CA LEU A 142 6.81 -13.30 -17.70
C LEU A 142 6.42 -14.10 -18.96
N GLN A 143 7.34 -14.31 -19.92
CA GLN A 143 7.13 -15.10 -21.13
C GLN A 143 6.81 -16.59 -20.89
N VAL A 144 7.09 -17.12 -19.70
CA VAL A 144 7.00 -18.57 -19.47
C VAL A 144 5.71 -18.94 -18.76
N TYR A 145 4.62 -19.08 -19.52
CA TYR A 145 3.66 -20.15 -19.31
C TYR A 145 3.12 -20.60 -20.68
N PRO A 146 3.69 -21.67 -21.27
CA PRO A 146 3.12 -22.31 -22.43
C PRO A 146 1.69 -22.77 -22.13
N ARG A 147 0.81 -22.61 -23.11
CA ARG A 147 -0.63 -22.95 -23.12
C ARG A 147 -0.97 -24.42 -22.81
N THR A 148 -0.01 -25.26 -22.41
CA THR A 148 -0.11 -26.72 -22.37
C THR A 148 -0.26 -27.34 -20.98
N TYR A 149 -0.26 -26.54 -19.91
CA TYR A 149 -0.35 -27.08 -18.52
C TYR A 149 -1.70 -26.82 -17.84
N TRP A 150 -2.79 -26.62 -18.59
CA TRP A 150 -4.12 -26.37 -18.03
C TRP A 150 -4.88 -27.62 -17.57
N PHE A 151 -4.22 -28.76 -17.37
CA PHE A 151 -4.85 -29.97 -16.83
C PHE A 151 -3.87 -30.77 -15.97
N SER A 152 -3.55 -30.29 -14.77
CA SER A 152 -3.45 -31.11 -13.55
C SER A 152 -2.97 -30.27 -12.36
N GLU A 153 -3.63 -30.50 -11.23
CA GLU A 153 -3.22 -30.14 -9.86
C GLU A 153 -3.53 -28.70 -9.41
N GLY A 154 -4.67 -28.56 -8.73
CA GLY A 154 -5.31 -27.32 -8.27
C GLY A 154 -4.68 -26.61 -7.07
N LEU A 155 -3.35 -26.63 -6.91
CA LEU A 155 -2.67 -25.88 -5.83
C LEU A 155 -2.05 -24.55 -6.30
N TYR A 156 -1.88 -24.35 -7.61
CA TYR A 156 -1.29 -23.14 -8.21
C TYR A 156 -2.29 -22.01 -8.52
N LEU A 157 -3.59 -22.29 -8.40
CA LEU A 157 -4.65 -21.32 -8.67
C LEU A 157 -4.68 -20.19 -7.65
N TRP A 158 -4.38 -20.44 -6.37
CA TRP A 158 -4.46 -19.39 -5.35
C TRP A 158 -3.35 -18.35 -5.48
N THR A 159 -2.11 -18.79 -5.77
CA THR A 159 -0.99 -17.90 -6.10
C THR A 159 -1.25 -17.13 -7.40
N PHE A 160 -1.91 -17.76 -8.37
CA PHE A 160 -2.32 -17.12 -9.62
C PHE A 160 -3.42 -16.07 -9.40
N PHE A 161 -4.44 -16.37 -8.59
CA PHE A 161 -5.49 -15.41 -8.22
C PHE A 161 -4.95 -14.28 -7.34
N SER A 162 -3.98 -14.53 -6.47
CA SER A 162 -3.31 -13.50 -5.66
C SER A 162 -2.44 -12.56 -6.51
N ALA A 163 -1.62 -13.12 -7.41
CA ALA A 163 -0.83 -12.32 -8.35
C ALA A 163 -1.72 -11.56 -9.34
N MET A 164 -2.80 -12.18 -9.83
CA MET A 164 -3.79 -11.50 -10.67
C MET A 164 -4.58 -10.42 -9.93
N ALA A 165 -4.91 -10.62 -8.65
CA ALA A 165 -5.57 -9.59 -7.85
C ALA A 165 -4.68 -8.36 -7.65
N MET A 166 -3.37 -8.55 -7.42
CA MET A 166 -2.39 -7.45 -7.36
C MET A 166 -2.30 -6.69 -8.69
N VAL A 167 -2.24 -7.41 -9.81
CA VAL A 167 -2.24 -6.80 -11.15
C VAL A 167 -3.57 -6.09 -11.42
N PHE A 168 -4.70 -6.69 -11.03
CA PHE A 168 -6.05 -6.15 -11.18
C PHE A 168 -6.24 -4.83 -10.39
N LEU A 169 -5.74 -4.76 -9.15
CA LEU A 169 -5.79 -3.54 -8.33
C LEU A 169 -4.89 -2.43 -8.90
N VAL A 170 -3.72 -2.78 -9.43
CA VAL A 170 -2.83 -1.82 -10.10
C VAL A 170 -3.43 -1.34 -11.42
N LEU A 171 -4.11 -2.21 -12.15
CA LEU A 171 -4.75 -1.88 -13.44
C LEU A 171 -5.98 -0.99 -13.30
N SER A 172 -6.80 -1.20 -12.27
CA SER A 172 -8.00 -0.37 -12.04
C SER A 172 -7.65 1.09 -11.72
N ASP A 173 -6.54 1.33 -11.02
CA ASP A 173 -6.09 2.68 -10.67
C ASP A 173 -5.37 3.40 -11.82
N ILE A 174 -4.75 2.67 -12.74
CA ILE A 174 -3.96 3.25 -13.83
C ILE A 174 -4.81 3.45 -15.11
N PHE A 175 -5.76 2.55 -15.42
CA PHE A 175 -6.57 2.64 -16.65
C PHE A 175 -8.04 2.19 -16.45
N PRO A 176 -8.94 3.10 -16.04
CA PRO A 176 -10.35 2.79 -15.82
C PRO A 176 -11.11 2.35 -17.08
N SER A 177 -10.66 2.75 -18.27
CA SER A 177 -11.30 2.47 -19.55
C SER A 177 -11.03 1.06 -20.10
N LEU A 178 -9.94 0.40 -19.66
CA LEU A 178 -9.63 -0.99 -20.00
C LEU A 178 -10.52 -1.99 -19.25
N TYR A 179 -11.22 -1.54 -18.20
CA TYR A 179 -12.01 -2.36 -17.29
C TYR A 179 -13.31 -2.90 -17.89
N GLN A 180 -13.88 -2.24 -18.91
CA GLN A 180 -15.18 -2.65 -19.46
C GLN A 180 -15.16 -3.94 -20.28
N GLY A 181 -13.99 -4.53 -20.58
CA GLY A 181 -13.90 -5.63 -21.56
C GLY A 181 -13.23 -6.93 -21.11
N THR A 182 -12.38 -6.95 -20.09
CA THR A 182 -11.46 -8.10 -19.91
C THR A 182 -11.91 -9.06 -18.83
N LYS A 183 -12.88 -9.89 -19.18
CA LYS A 183 -13.18 -11.15 -18.51
C LYS A 183 -12.44 -12.30 -19.20
N PHE A 184 -11.14 -12.16 -19.48
CA PHE A 184 -10.30 -13.26 -19.95
C PHE A 184 -8.87 -13.04 -19.50
N CYS A 185 -8.26 -14.14 -19.04
CA CYS A 185 -6.90 -14.28 -18.54
C CYS A 185 -5.91 -13.43 -19.35
N LEU A 186 -5.13 -12.56 -18.68
CA LEU A 186 -4.07 -11.77 -19.29
C LEU A 186 -3.21 -12.70 -20.16
N GLN A 187 -3.15 -12.45 -21.48
CA GLN A 187 -2.17 -13.13 -22.30
C GLN A 187 -0.79 -12.58 -21.91
N VAL A 188 0.23 -13.38 -22.21
CA VAL A 188 1.61 -13.14 -21.79
C VAL A 188 2.14 -11.77 -22.25
N ASP A 189 1.64 -11.27 -23.38
CA ASP A 189 2.04 -9.99 -23.97
C ASP A 189 1.39 -8.79 -23.25
N GLU A 190 0.14 -8.90 -22.78
CA GLU A 190 -0.49 -7.87 -21.97
C GLU A 190 0.19 -7.74 -20.60
N ALA A 191 0.57 -8.84 -19.96
CA ALA A 191 1.29 -8.80 -18.69
C ALA A 191 2.65 -8.05 -18.82
N ARG A 192 3.34 -8.26 -19.95
CA ARG A 192 4.58 -7.55 -20.28
C ARG A 192 4.33 -6.07 -20.53
N TRP A 193 3.36 -5.75 -21.38
CA TRP A 193 3.01 -4.36 -21.69
C TRP A 193 2.64 -3.60 -20.42
N VAL A 194 1.84 -4.20 -19.54
CA VAL A 194 1.46 -3.62 -18.25
C VAL A 194 2.67 -3.38 -17.35
N ALA A 195 3.61 -4.33 -17.26
CA ALA A 195 4.84 -4.16 -16.49
C ALA A 195 5.72 -3.02 -17.06
N GLU A 196 5.85 -2.94 -18.39
CA GLU A 196 6.58 -1.87 -19.07
C GLU A 196 5.92 -0.50 -18.83
N GLN A 197 4.59 -0.41 -18.95
CA GLN A 197 3.84 0.82 -18.65
C GLN A 197 3.93 1.23 -17.18
N ALA A 198 3.93 0.27 -16.25
CA ALA A 198 4.09 0.58 -14.82
C ALA A 198 5.46 1.19 -14.51
N VAL A 199 6.53 0.69 -15.15
CA VAL A 199 7.89 1.26 -15.03
C VAL A 199 7.94 2.66 -15.66
N GLU A 200 7.34 2.83 -16.84
CA GLU A 200 7.35 4.11 -17.55
C GLU A 200 6.54 5.17 -16.80
N LYS A 201 5.35 4.83 -16.32
CA LYS A 201 4.56 5.69 -15.44
C LYS A 201 5.34 6.11 -14.20
N ALA A 202 5.99 5.15 -13.53
CA ALA A 202 6.79 5.46 -12.35
C ALA A 202 7.97 6.39 -12.68
N ARG A 203 8.55 6.29 -13.89
CA ARG A 203 9.61 7.18 -14.38
C ARG A 203 9.08 8.57 -14.65
N MET A 204 7.95 8.70 -15.34
CA MET A 204 7.30 9.99 -15.59
C MET A 204 6.95 10.69 -14.26
N ASP A 205 6.29 9.97 -13.34
CA ASP A 205 5.95 10.50 -12.02
C ASP A 205 7.18 10.98 -11.23
N TRP A 206 8.29 10.22 -11.33
CA TRP A 206 9.56 10.61 -10.73
C TRP A 206 10.14 11.87 -11.37
N GLU A 207 10.08 11.97 -12.69
CA GLU A 207 10.58 13.11 -13.47
C GLU A 207 9.82 14.41 -13.16
N ASP A 208 8.50 14.34 -13.12
CA ASP A 208 7.64 15.46 -12.73
C ASP A 208 7.94 15.94 -11.30
N ALA A 209 8.24 14.99 -10.40
CA ALA A 209 8.56 15.27 -9.01
C ALA A 209 10.01 15.76 -8.77
N LYS A 210 10.91 15.74 -9.78
CA LYS A 210 12.32 16.16 -9.59
C LYS A 210 12.46 17.61 -9.19
N SER A 211 11.71 18.51 -9.82
CA SER A 211 11.73 19.94 -9.50
C SER A 211 11.28 20.17 -8.06
N PHE A 212 10.19 19.52 -7.64
CA PHE A 212 9.73 19.55 -6.25
C PHE A 212 10.80 19.04 -5.27
N MET A 213 11.42 17.89 -5.57
CA MET A 213 12.50 17.33 -4.74
C MET A 213 13.74 18.24 -4.67
N GLY A 214 13.98 19.05 -5.70
CA GLY A 214 14.98 20.10 -5.72
C GLY A 214 14.64 21.23 -4.75
N ASP A 215 13.40 21.73 -4.81
CA ASP A 215 12.92 22.86 -4.00
C ASP A 215 12.91 22.57 -2.50
N ILE A 216 12.62 21.33 -2.09
CA ILE A 216 12.70 20.90 -0.68
C ILE A 216 14.14 20.57 -0.24
N ASN A 217 15.13 20.79 -1.11
CA ASN A 217 16.55 20.50 -0.90
C ASN A 217 16.83 19.04 -0.45
N LEU A 218 16.14 18.08 -1.07
CA LEU A 218 16.29 16.68 -0.71
C LEU A 218 17.69 16.17 -1.08
N ARG A 219 18.33 15.39 -0.19
CA ARG A 219 19.67 14.83 -0.45
C ARG A 219 19.66 13.96 -1.72
N ARG A 220 20.75 14.01 -2.49
CA ARG A 220 20.92 13.29 -3.79
C ARG A 220 20.43 11.84 -3.75
N ARG A 221 20.72 11.09 -2.68
CA ARG A 221 20.32 9.68 -2.53
C ARG A 221 18.80 9.46 -2.60
N PHE A 222 18.01 10.37 -2.04
CA PHE A 222 16.55 10.29 -2.01
C PHE A 222 15.87 10.87 -3.25
N ARG A 223 16.63 11.56 -4.11
CA ARG A 223 16.15 12.05 -5.43
C ARG A 223 16.32 11.01 -6.54
N SER A 224 16.92 9.87 -6.24
CA SER A 224 17.16 8.82 -7.21
C SER A 224 15.87 8.09 -7.59
N PHE A 225 15.80 7.57 -8.82
CA PHE A 225 14.67 6.74 -9.26
C PHE A 225 14.45 5.52 -8.37
N ARG A 226 15.54 4.93 -7.83
CA ARG A 226 15.45 3.80 -6.90
C ARG A 226 14.78 4.19 -5.57
N ALA A 227 15.08 5.38 -5.05
CA ALA A 227 14.40 5.89 -3.86
C ALA A 227 12.92 6.16 -4.13
N TRP A 228 12.61 6.71 -5.31
CA TRP A 228 11.23 6.92 -5.76
C TRP A 228 10.44 5.61 -5.82
N LEU A 229 10.99 4.57 -6.46
CA LEU A 229 10.37 3.24 -6.52
C LEU A 229 10.14 2.65 -5.13
N TRP A 230 11.03 2.90 -4.17
CA TRP A 230 10.84 2.46 -2.78
C TRP A 230 9.66 3.16 -2.15
N ALA A 231 9.62 4.48 -2.19
CA ALA A 231 8.55 5.23 -1.57
C ALA A 231 7.18 4.98 -2.25
N SER A 232 7.14 4.94 -3.59
CA SER A 232 5.90 4.68 -4.31
C SER A 232 5.42 3.24 -4.13
N GLY A 233 6.34 2.28 -4.04
CA GLY A 233 6.04 0.89 -3.66
C GLY A 233 5.38 0.81 -2.28
N THR A 234 5.91 1.52 -1.28
CA THR A 234 5.30 1.60 0.05
C THR A 234 3.88 2.17 -0.01
N VAL A 235 3.69 3.27 -0.74
CA VAL A 235 2.39 3.96 -0.82
C VAL A 235 1.34 3.12 -1.54
N THR A 236 1.74 2.43 -2.61
CA THR A 236 0.82 1.62 -3.44
C THR A 236 0.53 0.24 -2.85
N GLN A 237 1.39 -0.28 -1.98
CA GLN A 237 1.15 -1.54 -1.28
C GLN A 237 0.28 -1.39 -0.02
N ILE A 238 0.03 -0.18 0.45
CA ILE A 238 -1.02 0.06 1.44
C ILE A 238 -2.34 -0.11 0.69
N PRO A 239 -3.20 -1.08 1.03
CA PRO A 239 -4.47 -1.26 0.35
C PRO A 239 -5.38 -0.06 0.66
N THR A 240 -5.32 0.97 -0.18
CA THR A 240 -6.31 2.06 -0.23
C THR A 240 -7.69 1.55 -0.66
N SER A 241 -7.77 0.31 -1.14
CA SER A 241 -8.95 -0.27 -1.76
C SER A 241 -9.96 -0.92 -0.82
N GLU A 242 -9.74 -0.98 0.51
CA GLU A 242 -10.74 -1.60 1.41
C GLU A 242 -11.47 -0.65 2.35
N MET A 243 -10.94 0.56 2.58
CA MET A 243 -11.58 1.55 3.46
C MET A 243 -12.44 2.59 2.71
N VAL A 244 -12.09 2.96 1.48
CA VAL A 244 -12.85 3.96 0.70
C VAL A 244 -13.92 3.30 -0.18
N LEU A 245 -13.63 2.12 -0.72
CA LEU A 245 -14.55 1.42 -1.61
C LEU A 245 -15.79 0.86 -0.89
N LYS A 246 -15.76 0.63 0.43
CA LYS A 246 -16.95 0.13 1.14
C LYS A 246 -18.07 1.17 1.23
N GLU A 247 -17.75 2.46 1.43
CA GLU A 247 -18.76 3.53 1.44
C GLU A 247 -19.29 3.82 0.03
N GLU A 248 -18.40 3.93 -0.97
CA GLU A 248 -18.81 4.26 -2.34
C GLU A 248 -19.55 3.11 -3.05
N ILE A 249 -19.18 1.85 -2.78
CA ILE A 249 -19.88 0.67 -3.33
C ILE A 249 -21.22 0.45 -2.61
N MET A 250 -21.34 0.77 -1.31
CA MET A 250 -22.64 0.71 -0.62
C MET A 250 -23.60 1.79 -1.13
N GLU A 251 -23.12 3.01 -1.34
CA GLU A 251 -23.92 4.13 -1.85
C GLU A 251 -24.34 3.89 -3.32
N LYS A 252 -23.43 3.37 -4.16
CA LYS A 252 -23.73 2.98 -5.55
C LYS A 252 -24.68 1.77 -5.65
N ARG A 253 -24.64 0.82 -4.70
CA ARG A 253 -25.60 -0.31 -4.64
C ARG A 253 -27.01 0.13 -4.26
N GLN A 254 -27.17 1.09 -3.35
CA GLN A 254 -28.48 1.64 -3.00
C GLN A 254 -29.12 2.39 -4.18
N ASN A 255 -28.35 3.19 -4.91
CA ASN A 255 -28.85 3.93 -6.08
C ASN A 255 -29.17 3.04 -7.29
N TRP A 256 -28.45 1.93 -7.47
CA TRP A 256 -28.79 0.94 -8.51
C TRP A 256 -30.10 0.20 -8.22
N SER A 257 -30.37 -0.11 -6.95
CA SER A 257 -31.64 -0.75 -6.54
C SER A 257 -32.85 0.15 -6.79
N LEU A 258 -32.73 1.45 -6.54
CA LEU A 258 -33.83 2.41 -6.78
C LEU A 258 -34.08 2.63 -8.27
N ASN A 259 -33.03 2.76 -9.07
CA ASN A 259 -33.18 2.96 -10.52
C ASN A 259 -33.67 1.70 -11.24
N SER A 260 -33.30 0.49 -10.81
CA SER A 260 -33.86 -0.74 -11.42
C SER A 260 -35.33 -0.96 -11.06
N MET A 261 -35.77 -0.54 -9.86
CA MET A 261 -37.17 -0.57 -9.46
C MET A 261 -38.02 0.43 -10.26
N MET A 262 -37.49 1.63 -10.50
CA MET A 262 -38.18 2.67 -11.30
C MET A 262 -38.32 2.29 -12.78
N ILE A 263 -37.34 1.58 -13.36
CA ILE A 263 -37.40 1.12 -14.76
C ILE A 263 -38.38 -0.05 -14.93
N SER A 264 -38.64 -0.82 -13.87
CA SER A 264 -39.65 -1.90 -13.87
C SER A 264 -41.07 -1.36 -13.79
N ALA A 265 -41.32 -0.27 -13.04
CA ALA A 265 -42.65 0.30 -12.86
C ALA A 265 -43.13 1.16 -14.04
N ALA A 266 -42.22 1.59 -14.93
CA ALA A 266 -42.54 2.35 -16.14
C ALA A 266 -42.84 1.46 -17.37
N ARG A 267 -42.94 0.14 -17.18
CA ARG A 267 -43.18 -0.86 -18.24
C ARG A 267 -44.44 -1.71 -18.05
N GLU A 268 -45.32 -1.33 -17.13
CA GLU A 268 -46.71 -1.79 -17.04
C GLU A 268 -47.65 -0.62 -17.36
#